data_AF-A0A6V8LGS3-F1
#
_entry.id   AF-A0A6V8LGS3-F1
#
_cell.length_a   1.000
_cell.length_b   1.000
_cell.length_c   1.000
_cell.angle_alpha   90.00
_cell.angle_beta   90.00
_cell.angle_gamma   90.00
#
_symmetry.space_group_name_H-M   'P 1'
#
loop_
_entity.id
_entity.type
_entity.pdbx_description
1 polymer ?
#
loop_
_entity_poly.entity_id
_entity_poly.type
_entity_poly.pdbx_seq_one_letter_code
_entity_poly.pdbx_strand_id
1 'polypeptide(L)'
;MHIAAKILGHDSIATTQTYVAVYDQDVIGHHRAFIARRRKLRPSEEYREPTDSEWDEFLGHFAKRKIELGTCRRAYGTSCQHEFSCIRCPMLRPDPAQQQRLEAIIASLRERITEAHERSWLGEVEGLQTSLAAAEQKLVHMRRTAVNLGLPVMPKKKQGLVRRRRPFSDSPCSLGHRRGQRQP
;
A
#
# COMPACT_ATOMS: atom_id res chain seq x y z
N MET A 1 33.91 16.70 15.23
CA MET A 1 33.15 16.41 16.47
C MET A 1 34.05 15.92 17.62
N HIS A 2 35.00 15.01 17.38
CA HIS A 2 35.82 14.44 18.46
C HIS A 2 36.76 15.40 19.20
N ILE A 3 37.36 16.40 18.54
CA ILE A 3 38.31 17.33 19.19
C ILE A 3 37.57 18.34 20.08
N ALA A 4 36.49 18.97 19.58
CA ALA A 4 35.71 19.94 20.34
C ALA A 4 35.04 19.31 21.59
N ALA A 5 34.51 18.09 21.44
CA ALA A 5 33.90 17.36 22.56
C ALA A 5 34.92 16.98 23.65
N LYS A 6 36.19 16.76 23.29
CA LYS A 6 37.27 16.44 24.23
C LYS A 6 37.74 17.65 25.05
N ILE A 7 37.55 18.86 24.51
CA ILE A 7 37.91 20.12 25.19
C ILE A 7 36.74 20.62 26.08
N LEU A 8 35.50 20.47 25.63
CA LEU A 8 34.32 21.08 26.25
C LEU A 8 33.47 20.12 27.11
N GLY A 9 33.81 18.83 27.15
CA GLY A 9 33.04 17.81 27.85
C GLY A 9 31.87 17.24 27.03
N HIS A 10 31.45 16.02 27.36
CA HIS A 10 30.46 15.24 26.61
C HIS A 10 29.03 15.33 27.19
N ASP A 11 28.83 16.10 28.26
CA ASP A 11 27.59 16.06 29.06
C ASP A 11 26.36 16.60 28.32
N SER A 12 26.56 17.41 27.28
CA SER A 12 25.49 17.86 26.40
C SER A 12 26.00 18.11 24.97
N ILE A 13 25.27 17.58 23.99
CA ILE A 13 25.53 17.83 22.57
C ILE A 13 25.37 19.32 22.23
N ALA A 14 24.52 20.04 22.96
CA ALA A 14 24.29 21.47 22.76
C ALA A 14 25.57 22.31 22.94
N THR A 15 26.45 21.93 23.88
CA THR A 15 27.69 22.67 24.19
C THR A 15 28.71 22.61 23.05
N THR A 16 28.73 21.52 22.30
CA THR A 16 29.66 21.33 21.16
C THR A 16 29.07 21.76 19.82
N GLN A 17 27.74 21.83 19.72
CA GLN A 17 27.02 22.16 18.49
C GLN A 17 27.27 23.61 18.04
N THR A 18 27.47 24.56 18.96
CA THR A 18 27.80 25.95 18.61
C THR A 18 29.18 26.09 17.96
N TYR A 19 30.12 25.20 18.31
CA TYR A 19 31.50 25.21 17.80
C TYR A 19 31.68 24.38 16.53
N VAL A 20 30.81 23.40 16.30
CA VAL A 20 30.74 22.61 15.07
C VAL A 20 29.60 23.18 14.25
N ALA A 21 29.85 24.31 13.58
CA ALA A 21 28.90 24.92 12.65
C ALA A 21 28.69 24.02 11.42
N VAL A 22 27.95 22.93 11.60
CA VAL A 22 27.28 22.19 10.53
C VAL A 22 25.82 22.57 10.65
N TYR A 23 25.42 23.57 9.86
CA TYR A 23 24.03 24.02 9.84
C TYR A 23 23.16 22.90 9.25
N ASP A 24 21.93 22.78 9.76
CA ASP A 24 20.92 21.83 9.26
C ASP A 24 20.78 21.89 7.72
N GLN A 25 20.91 23.10 7.15
CA GLN A 25 20.88 23.31 5.70
C GLN A 25 22.04 22.67 4.94
N ASP A 26 23.24 22.62 5.51
CA ASP A 26 24.40 22.00 4.85
C ASP A 26 24.24 20.48 4.84
N VAL A 27 23.71 19.89 5.91
CA VAL A 27 23.38 18.46 5.96
C VAL A 27 22.31 18.12 4.94
N ILE A 28 21.22 18.91 4.89
CA ILE A 28 20.15 18.76 3.90
C ILE A 28 20.71 18.93 2.48
N GLY A 29 21.56 19.93 2.26
CA GLY A 29 22.20 20.23 0.98
C GLY A 29 23.10 19.09 0.50
N HIS A 30 23.98 18.59 1.38
CA HIS A 30 24.84 17.44 1.08
C HIS A 30 24.03 16.17 0.80
N HIS A 31 22.98 15.90 1.58
CA HIS A 31 22.10 14.75 1.33
C HIS A 31 21.38 14.87 -0.01
N ARG A 32 20.79 16.04 -0.32
CA ARG A 32 20.16 16.30 -1.62
C ARG A 32 21.14 16.15 -2.78
N ALA A 33 22.37 16.67 -2.63
CA ALA A 33 23.42 16.55 -3.64
C ALA A 33 23.86 15.09 -3.83
N PHE A 34 23.95 14.31 -2.75
CA PHE A 34 24.21 12.87 -2.81
C PHE A 34 23.12 12.11 -3.57
N ILE A 35 21.85 12.36 -3.25
CA ILE A 35 20.72 11.74 -3.97
C ILE A 35 20.73 12.16 -5.44
N ALA A 36 20.95 13.44 -5.76
CA ALA A 36 20.99 13.93 -7.13
C ALA A 36 22.09 13.27 -7.96
N ARG A 37 23.31 13.09 -7.41
CA ARG A 37 24.39 12.34 -8.08
C ARG A 37 23.99 10.91 -8.40
N ARG A 38 23.32 10.21 -7.47
CA ARG A 38 22.85 8.84 -7.71
C ARG A 38 21.75 8.77 -8.75
N ARG A 39 20.82 9.73 -8.77
CA ARG A 39 19.76 9.80 -9.81
C ARG A 39 20.37 10.00 -11.20
N LYS A 40 21.45 10.79 -11.33
CA LYS A 40 22.16 11.00 -12.61
C LYS A 40 22.84 9.75 -13.16
N LEU A 41 23.26 8.83 -12.29
CA LEU A 41 23.90 7.57 -12.71
C LEU A 41 22.89 6.49 -13.13
N ARG A 42 21.60 6.72 -12.89
CA ARG A 42 20.54 5.77 -13.18
C ARG A 42 20.05 5.98 -14.62
N PRO A 43 19.83 4.92 -15.41
CA PRO A 43 19.26 5.04 -16.74
C PRO A 43 17.97 5.87 -16.73
N SER A 44 17.83 6.79 -17.69
CA SER A 44 16.67 7.71 -17.75
C SER A 44 15.34 6.97 -17.93
N GLU A 45 15.36 5.79 -18.52
CA GLU A 45 14.20 4.91 -18.70
C GLU A 45 13.53 4.53 -17.37
N GLU A 46 14.29 4.43 -16.27
CA GLU A 46 13.72 4.15 -14.93
C GLU A 46 12.91 5.33 -14.35
N TYR A 47 13.04 6.53 -14.91
CA TYR A 47 12.28 7.73 -14.51
C TYR A 47 11.22 8.14 -15.55
N ARG A 48 10.88 7.25 -16.49
CA ARG A 48 9.79 7.49 -17.42
C ARG A 48 8.49 7.76 -16.66
N GLU A 49 7.76 8.78 -17.08
CA GLU A 49 6.41 9.04 -16.61
C GLU A 49 5.48 7.88 -17.05
N PRO A 50 4.80 7.20 -16.12
CA PRO A 50 3.86 6.14 -16.48
C PRO A 50 2.71 6.69 -17.31
N THR A 51 2.24 5.92 -18.29
CA THR A 51 1.03 6.25 -19.07
C THR A 51 -0.23 6.13 -18.23
N ASP A 52 -1.31 6.78 -18.66
CA ASP A 52 -2.62 6.68 -18.02
C ASP A 52 -3.11 5.21 -17.94
N SER A 53 -2.82 4.39 -18.96
CA SER A 53 -3.16 2.96 -18.94
C SER A 53 -2.37 2.18 -17.90
N GLU A 54 -1.07 2.47 -17.74
CA GLU A 54 -0.24 1.86 -16.68
C GLU A 54 -0.72 2.30 -15.30
N TRP A 55 -1.14 3.55 -15.15
CA TRP A 55 -1.76 4.06 -13.93
C TRP A 55 -3.08 3.36 -13.60
N ASP A 56 -3.97 3.21 -14.58
CA ASP A 56 -5.24 2.51 -14.41
C ASP A 56 -5.05 1.03 -14.08
N GLU A 57 -4.05 0.38 -14.69
CA GLU A 57 -3.69 -1.00 -14.36
C GLU A 57 -3.17 -1.11 -12.91
N PHE A 58 -2.27 -0.21 -12.52
CA PHE A 58 -1.73 -0.15 -11.17
C PHE A 58 -2.80 0.07 -10.11
N LEU A 59 -3.69 1.03 -10.31
CA LEU A 59 -4.80 1.29 -9.39
C LEU A 59 -5.82 0.15 -9.40
N GLY A 60 -6.12 -0.38 -10.59
CA GLY A 60 -7.01 -1.51 -10.79
C GLY A 60 -6.52 -2.77 -10.09
N HIS A 61 -5.21 -3.00 -10.00
CA HIS A 61 -4.62 -4.14 -9.31
C HIS A 61 -5.06 -4.24 -7.84
N PHE A 62 -5.09 -3.12 -7.11
CA PHE A 62 -5.51 -3.13 -5.71
C PHE A 62 -7.03 -3.30 -5.56
N ALA A 63 -7.81 -2.72 -6.47
CA ALA A 63 -9.27 -2.86 -6.46
C ALA A 63 -9.72 -4.29 -6.80
N LYS A 64 -9.08 -4.93 -7.80
CA LYS A 64 -9.34 -6.32 -8.22
C LYS A 64 -8.94 -7.35 -7.17
N ARG A 65 -8.16 -6.96 -6.16
CA ARG A 65 -7.66 -7.84 -5.08
C ARG A 65 -8.47 -7.77 -3.79
N LYS A 66 -9.64 -7.14 -3.82
CA LYS A 66 -10.66 -7.35 -2.80
C LYS A 66 -11.18 -8.77 -2.94
N ILE A 67 -11.16 -9.50 -1.82
CA ILE A 67 -11.63 -10.87 -1.74
C ILE A 67 -12.67 -10.98 -0.62
N GLU A 68 -13.29 -12.14 -0.51
CA GLU A 68 -14.37 -12.43 0.44
C GLU A 68 -14.07 -12.06 1.90
N LEU A 69 -12.86 -12.34 2.39
CA LEU A 69 -12.49 -12.11 3.79
C LEU A 69 -11.70 -10.82 4.02
N GLY A 70 -11.40 -10.04 2.98
CA GLY A 70 -10.60 -8.83 3.11
C GLY A 70 -9.82 -8.46 1.85
N THR A 71 -8.55 -8.11 2.00
CA THR A 71 -7.71 -7.66 0.89
C THR A 71 -6.41 -8.46 0.78
N CYS A 72 -5.98 -8.73 -0.45
CA CYS A 72 -4.67 -9.33 -0.72
C CYS A 72 -3.61 -8.24 -0.82
N ARG A 73 -2.58 -8.28 0.04
CA ARG A 73 -1.49 -7.28 0.08
C ARG A 73 -0.29 -7.60 -0.82
N ARG A 74 -0.43 -8.55 -1.73
CA ARG A 74 0.64 -8.95 -2.63
C ARG A 74 0.96 -7.80 -3.60
N ALA A 75 2.24 -7.58 -3.91
CA ALA A 75 2.71 -6.45 -4.71
C ALA A 75 2.16 -6.41 -6.14
N TYR A 76 2.19 -5.23 -6.75
CA TYR A 76 1.92 -5.04 -8.18
C TYR A 76 2.81 -5.96 -9.04
N GLY A 77 2.28 -6.49 -10.14
CA GLY A 77 3.03 -7.36 -11.06
C GLY A 77 3.38 -8.77 -10.56
N THR A 78 2.97 -9.16 -9.35
CA THR A 78 3.25 -10.52 -8.83
C THR A 78 2.00 -11.40 -8.91
N SER A 79 2.12 -12.58 -9.53
CA SER A 79 1.04 -13.57 -9.62
C SER A 79 0.68 -14.14 -8.24
N CYS A 80 -0.57 -14.56 -8.06
CA CYS A 80 -1.00 -15.32 -6.90
C CYS A 80 -1.32 -16.74 -7.34
N GLN A 81 -0.64 -17.75 -6.79
CA GLN A 81 -0.99 -19.16 -7.03
C GLN A 81 -2.31 -19.55 -6.34
N HIS A 82 -2.75 -18.76 -5.36
CA HIS A 82 -3.96 -19.00 -4.59
C HIS A 82 -5.04 -18.03 -5.05
N GLU A 83 -5.57 -18.26 -6.24
CA GLU A 83 -6.68 -17.46 -6.78
C GLU A 83 -7.96 -17.65 -5.94
N PHE A 84 -8.11 -18.81 -5.27
CA PHE A 84 -9.29 -19.14 -4.44
C PHE A 84 -8.98 -19.58 -2.99
N SER A 85 -7.73 -19.90 -2.63
CA SER A 85 -7.34 -20.35 -1.28
C SER A 85 -6.82 -19.20 -0.40
N CYS A 86 -7.64 -18.18 -0.21
CA CYS A 86 -7.19 -16.97 0.47
C CYS A 86 -6.97 -17.18 1.99
N ILE A 87 -7.65 -18.16 2.61
CA ILE A 87 -7.52 -18.40 4.06
C ILE A 87 -6.17 -18.99 4.47
N ARG A 88 -5.43 -19.63 3.55
CA ARG A 88 -4.05 -20.08 3.80
C ARG A 88 -3.00 -19.05 3.38
N CYS A 89 -3.36 -18.13 2.50
CA CYS A 89 -2.42 -17.15 1.96
C CYS A 89 -1.89 -16.20 3.07
N PRO A 90 -0.56 -16.06 3.25
CA PRO A 90 0.01 -15.15 4.24
C PRO A 90 -0.16 -13.66 3.87
N MET A 91 -0.44 -13.38 2.59
CA MET A 91 -0.66 -12.01 2.10
C MET A 91 -2.11 -11.54 2.30
N LEU A 92 -3.02 -12.40 2.77
CA LEU A 92 -4.37 -11.98 3.13
C LEU A 92 -4.32 -11.12 4.39
N ARG A 93 -4.78 -9.88 4.27
CA ARG A 93 -5.17 -9.00 5.37
C ARG A 93 -6.69 -9.11 5.56
N PRO A 94 -7.16 -9.85 6.58
CA PRO A 94 -8.60 -9.94 6.84
C PRO A 94 -9.17 -8.57 7.19
N ASP A 95 -10.38 -8.28 6.72
CA ASP A 95 -11.13 -7.10 7.12
C ASP A 95 -11.65 -7.29 8.56
N PRO A 96 -11.36 -6.37 9.52
CA PRO A 96 -11.93 -6.42 10.86
C PRO A 96 -13.45 -6.62 10.90
N ALA A 97 -14.19 -6.10 9.93
CA ALA A 97 -15.64 -6.28 9.85
C ALA A 97 -16.06 -7.74 9.55
N GLN A 98 -15.16 -8.57 9.02
CA GLN A 98 -15.40 -9.98 8.70
C GLN A 98 -15.04 -10.94 9.85
N GLN A 99 -14.78 -10.43 11.06
CA GLN A 99 -14.36 -11.27 12.20
C GLN A 99 -15.35 -12.41 12.49
N GLN A 100 -16.65 -12.11 12.55
CA GLN A 100 -17.68 -13.12 12.81
C GLN A 100 -17.72 -14.20 11.73
N ARG A 101 -17.53 -13.81 10.45
CA ARG A 101 -17.44 -14.77 9.34
C ARG A 101 -16.23 -15.68 9.48
N LEU A 102 -15.08 -15.15 9.91
CA LEU A 102 -13.87 -15.94 10.15
C LEU A 102 -14.06 -16.93 11.32
N GLU A 103 -14.74 -16.52 12.39
CA GLU A 103 -15.10 -17.40 13.51
C GLU A 103 -16.03 -18.54 13.06
N ALA A 104 -17.02 -18.25 12.21
CA ALA A 104 -17.88 -19.28 11.63
C ALA A 104 -17.09 -20.27 10.75
N ILE A 105 -16.12 -19.80 9.97
CA ILE A 105 -15.25 -20.67 9.17
C ILE A 105 -14.41 -21.58 10.08
N ILE A 106 -13.87 -21.05 11.18
CA ILE A 106 -13.11 -21.83 12.16
C ILE A 106 -13.98 -22.94 12.77
N ALA A 107 -15.21 -22.63 13.15
CA ALA A 107 -16.16 -23.61 13.68
C ALA A 107 -16.45 -24.73 12.67
N SER A 108 -16.76 -24.36 11.42
CA SER A 108 -17.00 -25.32 10.33
C SER A 108 -15.78 -26.19 10.03
N LEU A 109 -14.56 -25.63 10.07
CA LEU A 109 -13.34 -26.41 9.87
C LEU A 109 -13.13 -27.45 10.97
N ARG A 110 -13.45 -27.13 12.22
CA ARG A 110 -13.36 -28.08 13.35
C ARG A 110 -14.36 -29.23 13.21
N GLU A 111 -15.58 -28.92 12.81
CA GLU A 111 -16.61 -29.92 12.53
C GLU A 111 -16.16 -30.86 11.40
N ARG A 112 -15.68 -30.31 10.28
CA ARG A 112 -15.19 -31.09 9.15
C ARG A 112 -13.97 -31.95 9.48
N ILE A 113 -13.07 -31.49 10.35
CA ILE A 113 -11.95 -32.31 10.85
C ILE A 113 -12.49 -33.50 11.65
N THR A 114 -13.49 -33.27 12.50
CA THR A 114 -14.12 -34.33 13.30
C THR A 114 -14.77 -35.38 12.39
N GLU A 115 -15.56 -34.95 11.41
CA GLU A 115 -16.19 -35.82 10.42
C GLU A 115 -15.14 -36.62 9.62
N ALA A 116 -14.06 -35.97 9.18
CA ALA A 116 -12.98 -36.63 8.44
C ALA A 116 -12.27 -37.70 9.28
N HIS A 117 -12.12 -37.49 10.59
CA HIS A 117 -11.58 -38.51 11.50
C HIS A 117 -12.55 -39.69 11.66
N GLU A 118 -13.84 -39.43 11.90
CA GLU A 118 -14.86 -40.47 12.04
C GLU A 118 -14.95 -41.35 10.78
N ARG A 119 -14.82 -40.74 9.59
CA ARG A 119 -14.87 -41.43 8.30
C ARG A 119 -13.53 -41.96 7.81
N SER A 120 -12.46 -41.82 8.60
CA SER A 120 -11.09 -42.23 8.24
C SER A 120 -10.57 -41.62 6.93
N TRP A 121 -10.97 -40.38 6.62
CA TRP A 121 -10.50 -39.61 5.46
C TRP A 121 -9.18 -38.92 5.77
N LEU A 122 -8.13 -39.71 6.00
CA LEU A 122 -6.83 -39.23 6.46
C LEU A 122 -6.18 -38.19 5.52
N GLY A 123 -6.40 -38.32 4.21
CA GLY A 123 -5.88 -37.37 3.21
C GLY A 123 -6.49 -35.97 3.28
N GLU A 124 -7.71 -35.83 3.80
CA GLU A 124 -8.37 -34.52 3.93
C GLU A 124 -8.03 -33.81 5.24
N VAL A 125 -7.76 -34.59 6.29
CA VAL A 125 -7.49 -34.08 7.65
C VAL A 125 -6.33 -33.09 7.66
N GLU A 126 -5.20 -33.43 7.04
CA GLU A 126 -4.01 -32.56 7.01
C GLU A 126 -4.30 -31.21 6.35
N GLY A 127 -5.03 -31.24 5.22
CA GLY A 127 -5.45 -30.03 4.53
C GLY A 127 -6.39 -29.17 5.39
N LEU A 128 -7.36 -29.79 6.06
CA LEU A 128 -8.30 -29.08 6.92
C LEU A 128 -7.60 -28.46 8.14
N GLN A 129 -6.68 -29.20 8.77
CA GLN A 129 -5.86 -28.70 9.89
C GLN A 129 -5.00 -27.50 9.47
N THR A 130 -4.38 -27.56 8.28
CA THR A 130 -3.62 -26.43 7.73
C THR A 130 -4.49 -25.19 7.53
N SER A 131 -5.71 -25.37 7.02
CA SER A 131 -6.68 -24.28 6.87
C SER A 131 -7.11 -23.70 8.23
N LEU A 132 -7.35 -24.56 9.21
CA LEU A 132 -7.76 -24.18 10.56
C LEU A 132 -6.68 -23.33 11.24
N ALA A 133 -5.43 -23.81 11.23
CA ALA A 133 -4.31 -23.09 11.81
C ALA A 133 -4.14 -21.69 11.18
N ALA A 134 -4.25 -21.59 9.85
CA ALA A 134 -4.15 -20.31 9.16
C ALA A 134 -5.32 -19.36 9.50
N ALA A 135 -6.53 -19.88 9.67
CA ALA A 135 -7.71 -19.12 10.08
C ALA A 135 -7.58 -18.59 11.52
N GLU A 136 -7.14 -19.43 12.46
CA GLU A 136 -6.92 -19.05 13.86
C GLU A 136 -5.82 -18.00 14.01
N GLN A 137 -4.69 -18.16 13.31
CA GLN A 137 -3.63 -17.16 13.28
C GLN A 137 -4.12 -15.80 12.79
N LYS A 138 -4.96 -15.79 11.75
CA LYS A 138 -5.59 -14.57 11.21
C LYS A 138 -6.53 -13.92 12.23
N LEU A 139 -7.34 -14.70 12.92
CA LEU A 139 -8.24 -14.20 13.96
C LEU A 139 -7.45 -13.57 15.13
N VAL A 140 -6.38 -14.23 15.58
CA VAL A 140 -5.47 -13.68 16.60
C VAL A 140 -4.85 -12.37 16.12
N HIS A 141 -4.38 -12.30 14.86
CA HIS A 141 -3.82 -11.08 14.31
C HIS A 141 -4.85 -9.94 14.24
N MET A 142 -6.09 -10.21 13.79
CA MET A 142 -7.18 -9.23 13.78
C MET A 142 -7.42 -8.65 15.17
N ARG A 143 -7.54 -9.50 16.18
CA ARG A 143 -7.79 -9.09 17.58
C ARG A 143 -6.61 -8.29 18.17
N ARG A 144 -5.37 -8.66 17.85
CA ARG A 144 -4.17 -7.90 18.26
C ARG A 144 -4.05 -6.53 17.57
N THR A 145 -4.54 -6.39 16.35
CA THR A 145 -4.45 -5.11 15.62
C THR A 145 -5.56 -4.13 16.06
N ALA A 146 -6.60 -4.63 16.74
CA ALA A 146 -7.65 -3.81 17.33
C ALA A 146 -7.22 -3.08 18.62
N VAL A 147 -5.98 -3.25 19.08
CA VAL A 147 -5.46 -2.54 20.26
C VAL A 147 -5.43 -1.05 19.95
N ASN A 148 -6.14 -0.26 20.75
CA ASN A 148 -6.20 1.18 20.62
C ASN A 148 -4.81 1.76 20.95
N LEU A 149 -4.06 2.15 19.92
CA LEU A 149 -2.73 2.75 20.05
C LEU A 149 -2.79 4.24 20.49
N GLY A 150 -3.93 4.74 20.95
CA GLY A 150 -4.13 6.17 21.22
C GLY A 150 -4.08 7.05 19.95
N LEU A 151 -4.14 6.44 18.76
CA LEU A 151 -4.11 7.17 17.50
C LEU A 151 -5.39 8.02 17.39
N PRO A 152 -5.27 9.31 17.02
CA PRO A 152 -6.43 10.18 16.89
C PRO A 152 -7.38 9.62 15.82
N VAL A 153 -8.64 9.40 16.21
CA VAL A 153 -9.69 8.95 15.30
C VAL A 153 -10.01 10.11 14.36
N MET A 154 -9.42 10.08 13.16
CA MET A 154 -9.74 11.04 12.11
C MET A 154 -11.18 10.82 11.67
N PRO A 155 -12.07 11.83 11.73
CA PRO A 155 -13.46 11.67 11.31
C PRO A 155 -13.52 11.24 9.84
N LYS A 156 -14.28 10.18 9.53
CA LYS A 156 -14.50 9.76 8.14
C LYS A 156 -15.12 10.92 7.36
N LYS A 157 -14.33 11.54 6.46
CA LYS A 157 -14.86 12.48 5.47
C LYS A 157 -15.92 11.74 4.67
N LYS A 158 -17.17 12.23 4.70
CA LYS A 158 -18.21 11.80 3.76
C LYS A 158 -17.64 11.98 2.37
N GLN A 159 -17.42 10.89 1.65
CA GLN A 159 -16.97 10.93 0.26
C GLN A 159 -18.08 11.62 -0.54
N GLY A 160 -17.93 12.92 -0.73
CA GLY A 160 -18.81 13.69 -1.59
C GLY A 160 -18.76 13.10 -2.98
N LEU A 161 -19.94 12.85 -3.55
CA LEU A 161 -20.16 12.39 -4.90
C LEU A 161 -19.19 13.12 -5.85
N VAL A 162 -18.20 12.42 -6.39
CA VAL A 162 -17.29 12.96 -7.41
C VAL A 162 -18.17 13.34 -8.60
N ARG A 163 -18.42 14.64 -8.79
CA ARG A 163 -19.09 15.14 -9.99
C ARG A 163 -18.19 14.78 -11.17
N ARG A 164 -18.59 13.78 -11.95
CA ARG A 164 -17.97 13.43 -13.23
C ARG A 164 -17.88 14.72 -14.06
N ARG A 165 -16.66 15.12 -14.43
CA ARG A 165 -16.46 16.21 -15.39
C ARG A 165 -17.13 15.77 -16.70
N ARG A 166 -17.94 16.65 -17.29
CA ARG A 166 -18.57 16.40 -18.60
C ARG A 166 -17.47 16.27 -19.66
N PRO A 167 -17.62 15.39 -20.65
CA PRO A 167 -16.70 15.36 -21.78
C PRO A 167 -16.77 16.68 -22.54
N PHE A 168 -15.60 17.12 -23.00
CA PHE A 168 -15.42 18.29 -23.87
C PHE A 168 -16.24 18.03 -25.15
N SER A 169 -17.27 18.83 -25.40
CA SER A 169 -18.06 18.74 -26.63
C SER A 169 -17.27 19.40 -27.76
N ASP A 170 -17.02 18.62 -28.82
CA ASP A 170 -16.44 19.06 -30.08
C ASP A 170 -17.17 20.30 -30.62
N SER A 171 -16.43 21.39 -30.82
CA SER A 171 -16.88 22.54 -31.60
C SER A 171 -16.54 22.29 -33.07
N PRO A 172 -17.50 22.30 -34.01
CA PRO A 172 -17.18 22.12 -35.41
C PRO A 172 -16.58 23.41 -35.99
N CYS A 173 -15.43 23.27 -36.65
CA CYS A 173 -14.88 24.23 -37.59
C CYS A 173 -15.94 24.67 -38.60
N SER A 174 -16.36 25.93 -38.56
CA SER A 174 -17.10 26.57 -39.65
C SER A 174 -16.17 27.48 -40.45
N LEU A 175 -15.79 27.01 -41.64
CA LEU A 175 -15.23 27.81 -42.73
C LEU A 175 -16.14 29.00 -43.04
N GLY A 176 -15.55 30.19 -43.13
CA GLY A 176 -16.22 31.41 -43.59
C GLY A 176 -15.25 32.30 -44.36
N HIS A 177 -15.30 32.22 -45.69
CA HIS A 177 -14.71 33.17 -46.63
C HIS A 177 -15.09 34.64 -46.33
N ARG A 178 -14.15 35.58 -46.50
CA ARG A 178 -14.41 36.87 -47.16
C ARG A 178 -13.13 37.56 -47.64
N ARG A 179 -13.25 38.15 -48.84
CA ARG A 179 -12.24 38.80 -49.70
C ARG A 179 -11.97 40.27 -49.33
N GLY A 180 -10.80 40.78 -49.75
CA GLY A 180 -10.51 42.18 -50.13
C GLY A 180 -10.12 43.10 -48.97
N GLN A 181 -9.17 44.05 -49.08
CA GLN A 181 -8.54 44.72 -50.22
C GLN A 181 -7.14 45.24 -49.83
N ARG A 182 -6.31 45.49 -50.85
CA ARG A 182 -4.98 46.12 -50.79
C ARG A 182 -5.07 47.66 -50.76
N GLN A 183 -4.07 48.27 -50.10
CA GLN A 183 -3.39 49.54 -50.45
C GLN A 183 -4.08 50.87 -50.12
N PRO A 184 -3.34 52.02 -50.05
CA PRO A 184 -2.07 52.38 -50.71
C PRO A 184 -0.77 51.98 -49.99
#